data_AF-A0A4W5K9Y4-F1
#
_entry.id   AF-A0A4W5K9Y4-F1
#
_cell.length_a   1.000
_cell.length_b   1.000
_cell.length_c   1.000
_cell.angle_alpha   90.00
_cell.angle_beta   90.00
_cell.angle_gamma   90.00
#
_symmetry.space_group_name_H-M   'P 1'
#
loop_
_entity.id
_entity.type
_entity.pdbx_description
1 polymer ?
#
loop_
_entity_poly.entity_id
_entity_poly.type
_entity_poly.pdbx_seq_one_letter_code
_entity_poly.pdbx_strand_id
1 'polypeptide(L)'
;MENTSLDMLLLLSAFFICGHTQALPVATLRISLQGPLYSGETVTLQCDIPDYTGWTYLWSRDNQQFSSQSSETINIFLPDQAGQYQCQGTRRDRPQQSQLSGTVLVRFTALPLATVSISPQGLLYSGETVSMRCDISMYTDWMYSWFIGNNINSRMPGKTITALSNHAGQYRCVGVRTGRPQWSQPSVFLPIRVTDYQPSTTLTSDKEDVFTGDRVTLTCNVESSGWTFYWYRHRPDSTPVTTTSGYSYTLSWVSVSDGQYWCRAGRGDPVYYTLYSDPVQLHVTDKPKAVLSISPQWLNPGDSVTLNCEVDKTSTGWRFSWYRTVPYRTGLPS
;
A
#
# COMPACT_ATOMS: atom_id res chain seq x y z
N MET A 1 4.51 81.11 -94.83
CA MET A 1 5.90 80.79 -94.44
C MET A 1 5.77 79.76 -93.33
N GLU A 2 5.55 78.51 -93.73
CA GLU A 2 6.53 77.38 -93.61
C GLU A 2 6.73 77.01 -92.12
N ASN A 3 6.57 75.78 -91.63
CA ASN A 3 6.77 74.46 -92.25
C ASN A 3 6.19 73.32 -91.36
N THR A 4 5.81 72.18 -91.98
CA THR A 4 5.81 70.76 -91.52
C THR A 4 5.01 70.32 -90.26
N SER A 5 3.95 69.48 -90.35
CA SER A 5 3.89 68.00 -90.59
C SER A 5 4.29 67.16 -89.34
N LEU A 6 3.35 66.69 -88.50
CA LEU A 6 2.55 65.43 -88.52
C LEU A 6 3.12 64.32 -87.62
N ASP A 7 2.23 63.71 -86.83
CA ASP A 7 2.15 62.30 -86.39
C ASP A 7 2.34 61.85 -84.91
N MET A 8 1.30 61.08 -84.51
CA MET A 8 1.24 59.85 -83.71
C MET A 8 0.89 59.83 -82.20
N LEU A 9 -0.21 59.09 -81.96
CA LEU A 9 -0.83 58.56 -80.73
C LEU A 9 0.13 58.05 -79.63
N LEU A 10 -0.34 58.12 -78.37
CA LEU A 10 -0.17 57.03 -77.39
C LEU A 10 -1.19 57.13 -76.24
N LEU A 11 -2.17 56.23 -76.24
CA LEU A 11 -3.00 55.90 -75.07
C LEU A 11 -2.12 55.21 -74.03
N LEU A 12 -2.07 55.75 -72.82
CA LEU A 12 -1.48 55.07 -71.66
C LEU A 12 -2.35 53.88 -71.24
N SER A 13 -1.89 52.67 -71.53
CA SER A 13 -2.33 51.44 -70.87
C SER A 13 -1.40 51.15 -69.69
N ALA A 14 -1.85 51.47 -68.48
CA ALA A 14 -1.19 51.04 -67.26
C ALA A 14 -1.41 49.53 -67.06
N PHE A 15 -0.47 48.71 -67.53
CA PHE A 15 -0.40 47.30 -67.17
C PHE A 15 0.08 47.17 -65.71
N PHE A 16 -0.87 47.00 -64.80
CA PHE A 16 -0.62 46.44 -63.48
C PHE A 16 -0.18 44.98 -63.64
N ILE A 17 1.13 44.71 -63.63
CA ILE A 17 1.64 43.35 -63.38
C ILE A 17 1.60 43.15 -61.86
N CYS A 18 0.44 42.77 -61.33
CA CYS A 18 0.33 42.25 -59.97
C CYS A 18 0.87 40.82 -59.98
N GLY A 19 2.19 40.68 -59.85
CA GLY A 19 2.85 39.40 -59.65
C GLY A 19 2.27 38.73 -58.41
N HIS A 20 1.49 37.66 -58.62
CA HIS A 20 1.02 36.81 -57.53
C HIS A 20 2.24 36.18 -56.85
N THR A 21 2.74 36.79 -55.79
CA THR A 21 3.64 36.11 -54.86
C THR A 21 2.84 35.03 -54.17
N GLN A 22 2.86 33.80 -54.72
CA GLN A 22 2.30 32.64 -54.03
C GLN A 22 3.04 32.44 -52.71
N ALA A 23 2.29 32.37 -51.62
CA ALA A 23 2.86 32.14 -50.29
C ALA A 23 3.57 30.78 -50.26
N LEU A 24 4.72 30.72 -49.57
CA LEU A 24 5.44 29.46 -49.39
C LEU A 24 4.59 28.45 -48.59
N PRO A 25 4.59 27.16 -48.95
CA PRO A 25 3.85 26.15 -48.21
C PRO A 25 4.40 26.02 -46.79
N VAL A 26 3.51 25.80 -45.82
CA VAL A 26 3.86 25.71 -44.39
C VAL A 26 4.05 24.25 -44.01
N ALA A 27 5.22 23.91 -43.46
CA ALA A 27 5.48 22.57 -42.93
C ALA A 27 4.69 22.33 -41.64
N THR A 28 4.10 21.16 -41.50
CA THR A 28 3.34 20.75 -40.31
C THR A 28 3.96 19.49 -39.72
N LEU A 29 4.44 19.59 -38.48
CA LEU A 29 5.00 18.44 -37.77
C LEU A 29 3.89 17.68 -37.03
N ARG A 30 3.80 16.37 -37.24
CA ARG A 30 2.85 15.47 -36.59
C ARG A 30 3.57 14.33 -35.88
N ILE A 31 2.99 13.89 -34.76
CA ILE A 31 3.45 12.71 -34.02
C ILE A 31 2.50 11.55 -34.37
N SER A 32 3.04 10.38 -34.70
CA SER A 32 2.23 9.22 -35.13
C SER A 32 1.37 8.61 -34.01
N LEU A 33 1.78 8.78 -32.75
CA LEU A 33 1.12 8.21 -31.58
C LEU A 33 0.17 9.21 -30.93
N GLN A 34 -1.02 8.73 -30.54
CA GLN A 34 -2.02 9.51 -29.80
C GLN A 34 -1.94 9.21 -28.30
N GLY A 35 -1.84 10.25 -27.46
CA GLY A 35 -1.74 10.14 -26.00
C GLY A 35 -0.32 10.31 -25.47
N PRO A 36 -0.06 9.97 -24.20
CA PRO A 36 1.28 10.08 -23.62
C PRO A 36 2.27 9.17 -24.35
N LEU A 37 3.51 9.65 -24.44
CA LEU A 37 4.66 8.89 -24.93
C LEU A 37 5.40 8.30 -23.74
N TYR A 38 5.75 7.03 -23.80
CA TYR A 38 6.39 6.32 -22.70
C TYR A 38 7.89 6.10 -22.94
N SER A 39 8.64 6.02 -21.84
CA SER A 39 10.05 5.61 -21.89
C SER A 39 10.18 4.23 -22.58
N GLY A 40 11.12 4.10 -23.52
CA GLY A 40 11.33 2.89 -24.32
C GLY A 40 10.49 2.83 -25.61
N GLU A 41 9.60 3.77 -25.87
CA GLU A 41 8.86 3.83 -27.13
C GLU A 41 9.70 4.40 -28.28
N THR A 42 9.51 3.82 -29.46
CA THR A 42 9.93 4.41 -30.73
C THR A 42 8.77 5.23 -31.28
N VAL A 43 8.98 6.52 -31.45
CA VAL A 43 7.97 7.48 -31.90
C VAL A 43 8.31 7.95 -33.30
N THR A 44 7.34 7.95 -34.22
CA THR A 44 7.53 8.48 -35.57
C THR A 44 7.05 9.93 -35.61
N LEU A 45 7.92 10.83 -36.04
CA LEU A 45 7.57 12.19 -36.40
C LEU A 45 7.42 12.26 -37.92
N GLN A 46 6.37 12.93 -38.39
CA GLN A 46 6.10 13.16 -39.81
C GLN A 46 6.05 14.66 -40.08
N CYS A 47 6.75 15.09 -41.13
CA CYS A 47 6.71 16.46 -41.63
C CYS A 47 5.84 16.51 -42.88
N ASP A 48 4.68 17.14 -42.77
CA ASP A 48 3.71 17.27 -43.87
C ASP A 48 3.82 18.66 -44.49
N ILE A 49 4.07 18.72 -45.81
CA ILE A 49 4.21 19.98 -46.56
C ILE A 49 3.24 19.94 -47.76
N PRO A 50 2.21 20.81 -47.79
CA PRO A 50 1.17 20.75 -48.81
C PRO A 50 1.62 21.27 -50.18
N ASP A 51 0.76 21.07 -51.19
CA ASP A 51 0.79 21.66 -52.53
C ASP A 51 1.91 21.20 -53.49
N TYR A 52 2.97 20.57 -52.97
CA TYR A 52 4.17 20.24 -53.74
C TYR A 52 4.81 18.91 -53.31
N THR A 53 5.48 18.23 -54.25
CA THR A 53 6.21 16.97 -54.04
C THR A 53 7.71 17.11 -54.29
N GLY A 54 8.51 16.12 -53.89
CA GLY A 54 9.96 16.12 -54.13
C GLY A 54 10.77 16.91 -53.08
N TRP A 55 10.22 17.05 -51.88
CA TRP A 55 10.90 17.70 -50.76
C TRP A 55 12.03 16.83 -50.21
N THR A 56 13.16 17.48 -49.93
CA THR A 56 14.23 17.00 -49.07
C THR A 56 14.01 17.61 -47.69
N TYR A 57 13.76 16.77 -46.68
CA TYR A 57 13.36 17.23 -45.36
C TYR A 57 14.58 17.52 -44.48
N LEU A 58 14.51 18.61 -43.74
CA LEU A 58 15.51 19.04 -42.76
C LEU A 58 14.86 19.03 -41.39
N TRP A 59 15.44 18.25 -40.48
CA TRP A 59 14.95 18.10 -39.11
C TRP A 59 15.88 18.80 -38.13
N SER A 60 15.28 19.56 -37.21
CA SER A 60 15.99 20.22 -36.12
C SER A 60 15.41 19.82 -34.77
N ARG A 61 16.29 19.62 -33.79
CA ARG A 61 15.98 19.36 -32.39
C ARG A 61 16.76 20.36 -31.55
N ASP A 62 16.07 21.10 -30.69
CA ASP A 62 16.66 22.10 -29.79
C ASP A 62 17.56 23.10 -30.55
N ASN A 63 17.07 23.56 -31.70
CA ASN A 63 17.76 24.46 -32.64
C ASN A 63 19.05 23.91 -33.26
N GLN A 64 19.31 22.61 -33.16
CA GLN A 64 20.42 21.93 -33.84
C GLN A 64 19.90 20.93 -34.87
N GLN A 65 20.65 20.68 -35.93
CA GLN A 65 20.27 19.66 -36.91
C GLN A 65 20.25 18.30 -36.22
N PHE A 66 19.07 17.67 -36.20
CA PHE A 66 18.81 16.47 -35.39
C PHE A 66 19.23 15.17 -36.08
N SER A 67 19.06 15.10 -37.40
CA SER A 67 19.29 13.89 -38.18
C SER A 67 19.96 14.24 -39.51
N SER A 68 20.84 13.35 -39.97
CA SER A 68 21.36 13.38 -41.34
C SER A 68 20.36 12.80 -42.35
N GLN A 69 19.24 12.21 -41.88
CA GLN A 69 18.20 11.66 -42.72
C GLN A 69 17.30 12.77 -43.26
N SER A 70 17.08 12.75 -44.57
CA SER A 70 16.25 13.72 -45.28
C SER A 70 14.84 13.20 -45.62
N SER A 71 14.35 12.26 -44.81
CA SER A 71 13.07 11.59 -45.00
C SER A 71 11.92 12.43 -44.45
N GLU A 72 10.74 12.28 -45.06
CA GLU A 72 9.47 12.86 -44.59
C GLU A 72 9.13 12.42 -43.16
N THR A 73 9.58 11.22 -42.79
CA THR A 73 9.41 10.67 -41.45
C THR A 73 10.73 10.35 -40.81
N ILE A 74 10.83 10.58 -39.50
CA ILE A 74 11.96 10.16 -38.66
C ILE A 74 11.44 9.39 -37.45
N ASN A 75 12.21 8.41 -36.98
CA ASN A 75 11.94 7.69 -35.75
C ASN A 75 12.85 8.20 -34.65
N ILE A 76 12.27 8.45 -33.48
CA ILE A 76 12.98 8.89 -32.29
C ILE A 76 12.76 7.89 -31.15
N PHE A 77 13.76 7.72 -30.28
CA PHE A 77 13.74 6.79 -29.16
C PHE A 77 13.69 7.56 -27.83
N LEU A 78 12.68 7.28 -27.02
CA LEU A 78 12.52 7.89 -25.71
C LEU A 78 13.18 7.05 -24.62
N PRO A 79 13.80 7.67 -23.59
CA PRO A 79 13.78 9.11 -23.29
C PRO A 79 14.89 9.92 -23.96
N ASP A 80 15.91 9.27 -24.51
CA ASP A 80 17.18 9.88 -24.94
C ASP A 80 17.04 10.95 -26.02
N GLN A 81 15.99 10.87 -26.83
CA GLN A 81 15.70 11.81 -27.90
C GLN A 81 14.50 12.71 -27.62
N ALA A 82 14.09 12.89 -26.36
CA ALA A 82 13.15 13.95 -26.01
C ALA A 82 13.74 15.35 -26.32
N GLY A 83 12.89 16.32 -26.67
CA GLY A 83 13.33 17.66 -27.05
C GLY A 83 12.32 18.44 -27.88
N GLN A 84 12.70 19.62 -28.34
CA GLN A 84 11.88 20.49 -29.19
C GLN A 84 12.18 20.24 -30.67
N TYR A 85 11.20 19.79 -31.44
CA TYR A 85 11.36 19.44 -32.85
C TYR A 85 10.74 20.45 -33.80
N GLN A 86 11.41 20.70 -34.91
CA GLN A 86 10.90 21.43 -36.06
C GLN A 86 11.39 20.80 -37.37
N CYS A 87 10.63 20.98 -38.44
CA CYS A 87 10.98 20.51 -39.77
C CYS A 87 10.79 21.57 -40.85
N GLN A 88 11.57 21.45 -41.93
CA GLN A 88 11.49 22.27 -43.13
C GLN A 88 11.74 21.42 -44.37
N GLY A 89 11.13 21.75 -45.51
CA GLY A 89 11.42 21.14 -46.80
C GLY A 89 12.30 22.03 -47.69
N THR A 90 13.18 21.39 -48.45
CA THR A 90 13.95 22.02 -49.53
C THR A 90 13.77 21.26 -50.84
N ARG A 91 13.72 21.96 -51.98
CA ARG A 91 13.54 21.35 -53.31
C ARG A 91 14.29 22.13 -54.38
N ARG A 92 14.57 21.48 -55.52
CA ARG A 92 15.23 22.11 -56.67
C ARG A 92 14.32 23.11 -57.40
N ASP A 93 13.05 22.75 -57.59
CA ASP A 93 12.05 23.57 -58.29
C ASP A 93 11.44 24.63 -57.37
N ARG A 94 10.92 25.72 -57.95
CA ARG A 94 10.20 26.75 -57.19
C ARG A 94 8.87 26.18 -56.62
N PRO A 95 8.52 26.45 -55.36
CA PRO A 95 9.33 27.11 -54.32
C PRO A 95 10.48 26.22 -53.82
N GLN A 96 11.66 26.81 -53.64
CA GLN A 96 12.88 26.08 -53.25
C GLN A 96 12.91 25.69 -51.76
N GLN A 97 12.13 26.37 -50.92
CA GLN A 97 12.03 26.11 -49.49
C GLN A 97 10.57 26.21 -49.02
N SER A 98 10.22 25.45 -48.00
CA SER A 98 8.97 25.66 -47.24
C SER A 98 9.19 26.66 -46.11
N GLN A 99 8.10 27.13 -45.50
CA GLN A 99 8.19 27.72 -44.16
C GLN A 99 8.54 26.64 -43.13
N LEU A 100 9.22 27.05 -42.05
CA LEU A 100 9.54 26.19 -40.92
C LEU A 100 8.25 25.76 -40.20
N SER A 101 8.20 24.52 -39.73
CA SER A 101 7.08 24.08 -38.91
C SER A 101 7.03 24.80 -37.56
N GLY A 102 5.85 24.80 -36.94
CA GLY A 102 5.75 25.09 -35.51
C GLY A 102 6.63 24.15 -34.68
N THR A 103 7.06 24.62 -33.51
CA THR A 103 7.86 23.83 -32.57
C THR A 103 6.98 22.84 -31.82
N VAL A 104 7.35 21.57 -31.87
CA VAL A 104 6.67 20.50 -31.15
C VAL A 104 7.58 19.98 -30.04
N LEU A 105 7.18 20.20 -28.78
CA LEU A 105 7.91 19.70 -27.62
C LEU A 105 7.54 18.24 -27.35
N VAL A 106 8.48 17.33 -27.60
CA VAL A 106 8.34 15.90 -27.30
C VAL A 106 8.77 15.67 -25.85
N ARG A 107 7.82 15.24 -25.01
CA ARG A 107 8.04 14.80 -23.63
C ARG A 107 7.68 13.33 -23.48
N PHE A 108 8.33 12.67 -22.52
CA PHE A 108 8.02 11.28 -22.17
C PHE A 108 7.44 11.17 -20.76
N THR A 109 6.75 10.07 -20.54
CA THR A 109 6.19 9.63 -19.26
C THR A 109 6.94 8.38 -18.84
N ALA A 110 7.37 8.31 -17.58
CA ALA A 110 7.97 7.09 -17.05
C ALA A 110 6.93 5.96 -17.01
N LEU A 111 7.38 4.72 -17.22
CA LEU A 111 6.49 3.56 -17.09
C LEU A 111 5.97 3.44 -15.63
N PRO A 112 4.74 2.97 -15.41
CA PRO A 112 4.19 2.78 -14.05
C PRO A 112 5.08 1.86 -13.21
N LEU A 113 5.35 2.23 -11.95
CA LEU A 113 6.18 1.43 -11.05
C LEU A 113 5.37 0.30 -10.41
N ALA A 114 5.92 -0.92 -10.42
CA ALA A 114 5.36 -2.06 -9.70
C ALA A 114 5.96 -2.16 -8.29
N THR A 115 5.12 -2.42 -7.29
CA THR A 115 5.54 -2.60 -5.90
C THR A 115 5.03 -3.92 -5.34
N VAL A 116 5.90 -4.69 -4.69
CA VAL A 116 5.53 -5.96 -4.05
C VAL A 116 5.41 -5.75 -2.54
N SER A 117 4.30 -6.19 -1.97
CA SER A 117 4.08 -6.29 -0.53
C SER A 117 3.86 -7.74 -0.13
N ILE A 118 4.26 -8.11 1.09
CA ILE A 118 4.09 -9.45 1.65
C ILE A 118 3.23 -9.41 2.91
N SER A 119 2.43 -10.46 3.10
CA SER A 119 1.64 -10.71 4.28
C SER A 119 1.78 -12.18 4.70
N PRO A 120 2.03 -12.48 5.98
CA PRO A 120 2.20 -11.54 7.09
C PRO A 120 3.53 -10.77 7.04
N GLN A 121 3.61 -9.63 7.74
CA GLN A 121 4.84 -8.87 7.90
C GLN A 121 5.68 -9.44 9.05
N GLY A 122 7.01 -9.41 8.89
CA GLY A 122 7.97 -9.90 9.89
C GLY A 122 8.53 -11.28 9.53
N LEU A 123 8.87 -12.06 10.57
CA LEU A 123 9.38 -13.42 10.40
C LEU A 123 8.31 -14.33 9.79
N LEU A 124 8.76 -15.22 8.92
CA LEU A 124 8.00 -16.27 8.26
C LEU A 124 8.54 -17.62 8.72
N TYR A 125 7.65 -18.59 8.95
CA TYR A 125 8.01 -19.90 9.48
C TYR A 125 7.74 -21.02 8.49
N SER A 126 8.50 -22.12 8.61
CA SER A 126 8.31 -23.28 7.76
C SER A 126 6.92 -23.90 7.98
N GLY A 127 6.19 -24.15 6.89
CA GLY A 127 4.80 -24.59 6.88
C GLY A 127 3.77 -23.45 6.78
N GLU A 128 4.19 -22.18 6.87
CA GLU A 128 3.27 -21.05 6.71
C GLU A 128 2.94 -20.77 5.24
N THR A 129 1.68 -20.37 5.00
CA THR A 129 1.24 -19.78 3.74
C THR A 129 1.53 -18.28 3.75
N VAL A 130 2.27 -17.80 2.76
CA VAL A 130 2.54 -16.37 2.58
C VAL A 130 1.84 -15.84 1.35
N SER A 131 1.28 -14.64 1.47
CA SER A 131 0.63 -13.93 0.37
C SER A 131 1.49 -12.75 -0.06
N MET A 132 1.85 -12.71 -1.34
CA MET A 132 2.50 -11.56 -1.95
C MET A 132 1.54 -10.88 -2.89
N ARG A 133 1.52 -9.55 -2.85
CA ARG A 133 0.67 -8.71 -3.69
C ARG A 133 1.52 -7.73 -4.46
N CYS A 134 1.26 -7.64 -5.76
CA CYS A 134 1.87 -6.68 -6.67
C CYS A 134 0.88 -5.55 -6.91
N ASP A 135 1.21 -4.33 -6.53
CA ASP A 135 0.39 -3.15 -6.82
C ASP A 135 1.12 -2.29 -7.88
N ILE A 136 0.38 -1.92 -8.92
CA ILE A 136 0.84 -1.09 -10.05
C ILE A 136 -0.20 0.01 -10.25
N SER A 137 0.23 1.26 -10.29
CA SER A 137 -0.67 2.42 -10.40
C SER A 137 -1.04 2.75 -11.86
N MET A 138 -1.83 3.83 -12.03
CA MET A 138 -2.31 4.42 -13.29
C MET A 138 -3.38 3.62 -14.06
N TYR A 139 -3.34 2.28 -14.00
CA TYR A 139 -4.22 1.45 -14.81
C TYR A 139 -4.67 0.17 -14.10
N THR A 140 -5.75 -0.46 -14.59
CA THR A 140 -6.44 -1.57 -13.90
C THR A 140 -6.43 -2.90 -14.66
N ASP A 141 -6.23 -2.89 -15.96
CA ASP A 141 -6.20 -4.04 -16.89
C ASP A 141 -4.84 -4.75 -16.98
N TRP A 142 -4.05 -4.69 -15.91
CA TRP A 142 -2.76 -5.38 -15.85
C TRP A 142 -2.93 -6.90 -15.73
N MET A 143 -2.18 -7.64 -16.55
CA MET A 143 -1.82 -9.03 -16.30
C MET A 143 -0.50 -9.07 -15.52
N TYR A 144 -0.51 -9.72 -14.37
CA TYR A 144 0.65 -9.78 -13.48
C TYR A 144 1.51 -10.98 -13.82
N SER A 145 2.79 -10.73 -14.14
CA SER A 145 3.81 -11.75 -14.30
C SER A 145 4.71 -11.74 -13.07
N TRP A 146 4.75 -12.85 -12.35
CA TRP A 146 5.57 -13.06 -11.16
C TRP A 146 6.80 -13.87 -11.51
N PHE A 147 7.93 -13.51 -10.91
CA PHE A 147 9.21 -14.15 -11.12
C PHE A 147 9.83 -14.56 -9.78
N ILE A 148 10.52 -15.70 -9.78
CA ILE A 148 11.41 -16.15 -8.70
C ILE A 148 12.83 -16.17 -9.28
N GLY A 149 13.70 -15.30 -8.75
CA GLY A 149 14.93 -14.94 -9.43
C GLY A 149 14.63 -14.38 -10.82
N ASN A 150 15.17 -15.02 -11.86
CA ASN A 150 14.91 -14.65 -13.25
C ASN A 150 13.89 -15.55 -13.96
N ASN A 151 13.37 -16.58 -13.27
CA ASN A 151 12.44 -17.53 -13.87
C ASN A 151 11.00 -17.06 -13.67
N ILE A 152 10.15 -17.24 -14.68
CA ILE A 152 8.73 -16.97 -14.58
C ILE A 152 8.11 -18.01 -13.66
N ASN A 153 7.51 -17.55 -12.56
CA ASN A 153 6.77 -18.41 -11.64
C ASN A 153 5.31 -18.55 -12.05
N SER A 154 4.66 -17.43 -12.39
CA SER A 154 3.26 -17.44 -12.83
C SER A 154 2.89 -16.20 -13.63
N ARG A 155 1.84 -16.32 -14.44
CA ARG A 155 1.20 -15.20 -15.14
C ARG A 155 -0.31 -15.30 -14.97
N MET A 156 -0.92 -14.30 -14.34
CA MET A 156 -2.34 -14.34 -14.00
C MET A 156 -2.96 -12.93 -13.91
N PRO A 157 -4.28 -12.80 -14.07
CA PRO A 157 -4.98 -11.53 -13.83
C PRO A 157 -4.97 -11.12 -12.34
N GLY A 158 -4.85 -12.10 -11.45
CA GLY A 158 -4.74 -11.89 -10.02
C GLY A 158 -3.43 -11.21 -9.65
N LYS A 159 -3.52 -10.13 -8.89
CA LYS A 159 -2.34 -9.42 -8.40
C LYS A 159 -1.69 -10.03 -7.15
N THR A 160 -2.28 -11.11 -6.63
CA THR A 160 -1.81 -11.80 -5.43
C THR A 160 -1.40 -13.22 -5.79
N ILE A 161 -0.25 -13.65 -5.29
CA ILE A 161 0.16 -15.06 -5.30
C ILE A 161 0.32 -15.55 -3.86
N THR A 162 -0.03 -16.82 -3.66
CA THR A 162 0.27 -17.54 -2.42
C THR A 162 1.43 -18.48 -2.67
N ALA A 163 2.43 -18.44 -1.80
CA ALA A 163 3.54 -19.38 -1.82
C ALA A 163 3.62 -20.07 -0.46
N LEU A 164 4.02 -21.34 -0.47
CA LEU A 164 4.44 -22.04 0.73
C LEU A 164 5.86 -21.60 1.09
N SER A 165 6.16 -21.59 2.38
CA SER A 165 7.45 -21.22 2.96
C SER A 165 8.67 -21.93 2.34
N ASN A 166 8.50 -23.10 1.73
CA ASN A 166 9.57 -23.85 1.06
C ASN A 166 10.05 -23.22 -0.27
N HIS A 167 9.44 -22.14 -0.74
CA HIS A 167 9.87 -21.40 -1.94
C HIS A 167 10.68 -20.15 -1.59
N ALA A 168 11.57 -20.24 -0.59
CA ALA A 168 12.50 -19.15 -0.28
C ALA A 168 13.25 -18.70 -1.54
N GLY A 169 13.33 -17.40 -1.76
CA GLY A 169 13.83 -16.85 -3.01
C GLY A 169 13.62 -15.36 -3.14
N GLN A 170 14.04 -14.79 -4.28
CA GLN A 170 13.87 -13.37 -4.58
C GLN A 170 12.70 -13.21 -5.54
N TYR A 171 11.63 -12.57 -5.07
CA TYR A 171 10.42 -12.37 -5.85
C TYR A 171 10.40 -11.00 -6.49
N ARG A 172 9.90 -10.93 -7.72
CA ARG A 172 9.57 -9.65 -8.39
C ARG A 172 8.32 -9.80 -9.24
N CYS A 173 7.64 -8.70 -9.49
CA CYS A 173 6.50 -8.66 -10.38
C CYS A 173 6.66 -7.62 -11.49
N VAL A 174 5.97 -7.87 -12.60
CA VAL A 174 5.84 -6.95 -13.74
C VAL A 174 4.39 -6.99 -14.22
N GLY A 175 3.82 -5.84 -14.55
CA GLY A 175 2.52 -5.73 -15.22
C GLY A 175 2.68 -5.74 -16.74
N VAL A 176 1.84 -6.52 -17.41
CA VAL A 176 1.74 -6.58 -18.87
C VAL A 176 0.32 -6.26 -19.29
N ARG A 177 0.15 -5.49 -20.36
CA ARG A 177 -1.17 -5.16 -20.92
C ARG A 177 -1.14 -5.16 -22.44
N THR A 178 -2.30 -5.16 -23.08
CA THR A 178 -2.42 -5.05 -24.53
C THR A 178 -2.25 -3.61 -25.03
N GLY A 179 -2.72 -2.63 -24.25
CA GLY A 179 -2.61 -1.20 -24.57
C GLY A 179 -1.26 -0.56 -24.23
N ARG A 180 -1.10 0.74 -24.52
CA ARG A 180 0.10 1.50 -24.12
C ARG A 180 -0.07 2.07 -22.69
N PRO A 181 0.93 1.94 -21.79
CA PRO A 181 2.21 1.28 -21.98
C PRO A 181 2.10 -0.24 -21.82
N GLN A 182 2.71 -1.01 -22.72
CA GLN A 182 2.58 -2.48 -22.71
C GLN A 182 3.16 -3.14 -21.45
N TRP A 183 4.12 -2.47 -20.80
CA TRP A 183 4.84 -2.98 -19.64
C TRP A 183 4.89 -1.94 -18.52
N SER A 184 4.84 -2.42 -17.28
CA SER A 184 5.26 -1.61 -16.13
C SER A 184 6.78 -1.65 -15.98
N GLN A 185 7.33 -0.77 -15.14
CA GLN A 185 8.66 -1.04 -14.58
C GLN A 185 8.59 -2.30 -13.70
N PRO A 186 9.66 -3.10 -13.66
CA PRO A 186 9.72 -4.22 -12.73
C PRO A 186 9.79 -3.72 -11.30
N SER A 187 9.20 -4.49 -10.39
CA SER A 187 9.38 -4.22 -8.96
C SER A 187 10.83 -4.50 -8.56
N VAL A 188 11.24 -3.88 -7.46
CA VAL A 188 12.43 -4.34 -6.74
C VAL A 188 12.26 -5.81 -6.32
N PHE A 189 13.39 -6.51 -6.19
CA PHE A 189 13.39 -7.88 -5.68
C PHE A 189 13.06 -7.89 -4.18
N LEU A 190 12.07 -8.68 -3.80
CA LEU A 190 11.71 -8.96 -2.41
C LEU A 190 12.29 -10.32 -2.00
N PRO A 191 13.32 -10.36 -1.13
CA PRO A 191 13.86 -11.61 -0.63
C PRO A 191 12.95 -12.22 0.43
N ILE A 192 12.51 -13.45 0.22
CA ILE A 192 11.79 -14.26 1.22
C ILE A 192 12.79 -15.17 1.93
N ARG A 193 12.82 -15.04 3.25
CA ARG A 193 13.57 -15.89 4.16
C ARG A 193 12.60 -16.57 5.11
N VAL A 194 12.84 -17.84 5.36
CA VAL A 194 11.98 -18.67 6.19
C VAL A 194 12.79 -19.19 7.38
N THR A 195 12.10 -19.25 8.51
CA THR A 195 12.63 -19.73 9.77
C THR A 195 12.29 -21.21 9.90
N ASP A 196 13.29 -22.05 10.14
CA ASP A 196 13.16 -23.51 10.08
C ASP A 196 12.61 -24.16 11.36
N TYR A 197 12.28 -23.36 12.38
CA TYR A 197 11.66 -23.84 13.62
C TYR A 197 10.23 -23.32 13.76
N GLN A 198 9.39 -24.09 14.45
CA GLN A 198 8.06 -23.65 14.83
C GLN A 198 8.16 -22.70 16.04
N PRO A 199 7.55 -21.50 16.00
CA PRO A 199 7.60 -20.55 17.11
C PRO A 199 6.81 -21.06 18.31
N SER A 200 7.24 -20.69 19.51
CA SER A 200 6.51 -20.91 20.75
C SER A 200 6.00 -19.59 21.34
N THR A 201 4.96 -19.67 22.16
CA THR A 201 4.38 -18.51 22.85
C THR A 201 4.82 -18.46 24.31
N THR A 202 4.85 -17.29 24.91
CA THR A 202 5.15 -17.10 26.34
C THR A 202 3.95 -16.48 27.05
N LEU A 203 3.39 -17.19 28.02
CA LEU A 203 2.22 -16.76 28.78
C LEU A 203 2.66 -16.17 30.13
N THR A 204 2.07 -15.04 30.51
CA THR A 204 2.34 -14.34 31.76
C THR A 204 1.04 -13.81 32.38
N SER A 205 1.03 -13.63 33.70
CA SER A 205 -0.06 -13.01 34.46
C SER A 205 0.40 -11.65 35.00
N ASP A 206 -0.50 -10.68 35.08
CA ASP A 206 -0.26 -9.38 35.72
C ASP A 206 -0.22 -9.46 37.25
N LYS A 207 -0.66 -10.58 37.83
CA LYS A 207 -0.70 -10.83 39.27
C LYS A 207 -0.14 -12.20 39.62
N GLU A 208 0.60 -12.26 40.73
CA GLU A 208 1.08 -13.49 41.36
C GLU A 208 0.06 -13.98 42.40
N ASP A 209 -0.29 -13.13 43.37
CA ASP A 209 -1.32 -13.42 44.37
C ASP A 209 -2.71 -12.99 43.87
N VAL A 210 -3.63 -13.95 43.79
CA VAL A 210 -4.97 -13.73 43.23
C VAL A 210 -6.04 -14.11 44.26
N PHE A 211 -6.96 -13.19 44.54
CA PHE A 211 -8.10 -13.47 45.42
C PHE A 211 -9.41 -13.63 44.65
N THR A 212 -10.39 -14.29 45.24
CA THR A 212 -11.71 -14.44 44.62
C THR A 212 -12.35 -13.09 44.30
N GLY A 213 -12.86 -12.96 43.07
CA GLY A 213 -13.40 -11.71 42.53
C GLY A 213 -12.36 -10.68 42.08
N ASP A 214 -11.07 -11.03 42.03
CA ASP A 214 -10.07 -10.17 41.40
C ASP A 214 -10.19 -10.20 39.88
N ARG A 215 -9.80 -9.07 39.28
CA ARG A 215 -9.57 -8.94 37.84
C ARG A 215 -8.11 -9.28 37.55
N VAL A 216 -7.87 -10.22 36.63
CA VAL A 216 -6.53 -10.72 36.23
C VAL A 216 -6.39 -10.60 34.72
N THR A 217 -5.24 -10.13 34.25
CA THR A 217 -4.92 -10.04 32.82
C THR A 217 -3.77 -10.97 32.48
N LEU A 218 -4.06 -11.93 31.60
CA LEU A 218 -3.06 -12.80 31.01
C LEU A 218 -2.52 -12.18 29.72
N THR A 219 -1.22 -12.30 29.49
CA THR A 219 -0.51 -11.77 28.32
C THR A 219 0.26 -12.90 27.63
N CYS A 220 0.01 -13.11 26.35
CA CYS A 220 0.61 -14.15 25.51
C CYS A 220 1.51 -13.51 24.45
N ASN A 221 2.82 -13.72 24.53
CA ASN A 221 3.78 -13.10 23.63
C ASN A 221 4.32 -14.11 22.60
N VAL A 222 4.56 -13.64 21.39
CA VAL A 222 5.22 -14.38 20.31
C VAL A 222 5.89 -13.39 19.37
N GLU A 223 7.01 -13.80 18.75
CA GLU A 223 7.67 -12.98 17.73
C GLU A 223 6.80 -12.83 16.46
N SER A 224 7.02 -11.73 15.72
CA SER A 224 6.26 -11.38 14.50
C SER A 224 4.84 -10.86 14.77
N SER A 225 4.16 -10.44 13.71
CA SER A 225 2.86 -9.76 13.76
C SER A 225 1.75 -10.53 13.03
N GLY A 226 0.50 -10.07 13.17
CA GLY A 226 -0.65 -10.66 12.47
C GLY A 226 -1.17 -11.96 13.09
N TRP A 227 -0.87 -12.18 14.36
CA TRP A 227 -1.31 -13.34 15.13
C TRP A 227 -2.72 -13.16 15.70
N THR A 228 -3.47 -14.25 15.71
CA THR A 228 -4.68 -14.39 16.54
C THR A 228 -4.35 -15.33 17.69
N PHE A 229 -4.72 -14.95 18.91
CA PHE A 229 -4.38 -15.70 20.13
C PHE A 229 -5.55 -16.55 20.59
N TYR A 230 -5.25 -17.80 20.95
CA TYR A 230 -6.21 -18.79 21.42
C TYR A 230 -5.86 -19.13 22.86
N TRP A 231 -6.85 -19.03 23.74
CA TRP A 231 -6.67 -19.17 25.18
C TRP A 231 -7.38 -20.42 25.67
N TYR A 232 -6.66 -21.25 26.42
CA TYR A 232 -7.16 -22.54 26.89
C TYR A 232 -7.13 -22.57 28.41
N ARG A 233 -8.04 -23.35 28.99
CA ARG A 233 -8.16 -23.52 30.44
C ARG A 233 -8.10 -25.00 30.77
N HIS A 234 -7.43 -25.32 31.87
CA HIS A 234 -7.15 -26.66 32.39
C HIS A 234 -6.21 -27.51 31.53
N ARG A 235 -6.40 -27.59 30.21
CA ARG A 235 -5.56 -28.38 29.31
C ARG A 235 -5.38 -27.69 27.95
N PRO A 236 -4.24 -27.89 27.27
CA PRO A 236 -3.99 -27.28 25.96
C PRO A 236 -4.80 -27.92 24.82
N ASP A 237 -5.27 -29.16 24.99
CA ASP A 237 -6.09 -29.91 24.02
C ASP A 237 -7.59 -29.60 24.11
N SER A 238 -8.00 -28.74 25.06
CA SER A 238 -9.40 -28.32 25.19
C SER A 238 -9.84 -27.44 24.02
N THR A 239 -11.13 -27.17 23.92
CA THR A 239 -11.58 -26.03 23.11
C THR A 239 -11.07 -24.73 23.72
N PRO A 240 -10.69 -23.73 22.90
CA PRO A 240 -10.29 -22.44 23.42
C PRO A 240 -11.48 -21.80 24.13
N VAL A 241 -11.22 -21.27 25.33
CA VAL A 241 -12.20 -20.52 26.12
C VAL A 241 -12.50 -19.18 25.47
N THR A 242 -11.51 -18.58 24.82
CA THR A 242 -11.68 -17.37 24.03
C THR A 242 -10.58 -17.23 22.98
N THR A 243 -10.82 -16.34 22.03
CA THR A 243 -9.90 -15.99 20.95
C THR A 243 -9.80 -14.46 20.85
N THR A 244 -8.60 -13.91 20.80
CA THR A 244 -8.35 -12.47 20.77
C THR A 244 -7.43 -12.09 19.62
N SER A 245 -7.70 -10.95 18.98
CA SER A 245 -6.77 -10.34 18.01
C SER A 245 -5.59 -9.66 18.70
N GLY A 246 -5.77 -9.24 19.96
CA GLY A 246 -4.70 -8.74 20.82
C GLY A 246 -4.05 -9.85 21.65
N TYR A 247 -2.84 -9.58 22.15
CA TYR A 247 -2.02 -10.50 22.93
C TYR A 247 -2.47 -10.64 24.41
N SER A 248 -3.61 -10.04 24.80
CA SER A 248 -4.08 -10.05 26.19
C SER A 248 -5.49 -10.60 26.33
N TYR A 249 -5.73 -11.28 27.45
CA TYR A 249 -7.02 -11.78 27.87
C TYR A 249 -7.27 -11.43 29.34
N THR A 250 -8.33 -10.67 29.60
CA THR A 250 -8.68 -10.24 30.96
C THR A 250 -9.86 -11.02 31.52
N LEU A 251 -9.62 -11.70 32.64
CA LEU A 251 -10.64 -12.30 33.47
C LEU A 251 -11.25 -11.24 34.37
N SER A 252 -12.55 -11.01 34.26
CA SER A 252 -13.23 -9.96 35.04
C SER A 252 -13.39 -10.35 36.51
N TRP A 253 -13.64 -11.64 36.77
CA TRP A 253 -13.86 -12.18 38.11
C TRP A 253 -13.29 -13.59 38.16
N VAL A 254 -12.20 -13.76 38.89
CA VAL A 254 -11.59 -15.08 39.13
C VAL A 254 -12.18 -15.76 40.37
N SER A 255 -12.17 -17.08 40.36
CA SER A 255 -12.73 -17.98 41.35
C SER A 255 -11.75 -19.11 41.65
N VAL A 256 -11.92 -19.83 42.75
CA VAL A 256 -11.05 -20.96 43.13
C VAL A 256 -11.01 -22.09 42.10
N SER A 257 -11.98 -22.15 41.18
CA SER A 257 -12.00 -23.11 40.08
C SER A 257 -11.23 -22.63 38.84
N ASP A 258 -10.73 -21.40 38.84
CA ASP A 258 -9.81 -20.91 37.81
C ASP A 258 -8.47 -21.63 37.98
N GLY A 259 -8.27 -22.65 37.15
CA GLY A 259 -7.09 -23.49 37.18
C GLY A 259 -5.96 -22.95 36.29
N GLN A 260 -5.34 -23.86 35.55
CA GLN A 260 -4.22 -23.58 34.68
C GLN A 260 -4.67 -22.96 33.35
N TYR A 261 -3.88 -22.02 32.83
CA TYR A 261 -4.09 -21.39 31.53
C TYR A 261 -2.93 -21.69 30.59
N TRP A 262 -3.26 -21.82 29.31
CA TRP A 262 -2.34 -21.99 28.20
C TRP A 262 -2.71 -21.00 27.10
N CYS A 263 -1.74 -20.58 26.30
CA CYS A 263 -2.01 -19.84 25.08
C CYS A 263 -1.29 -20.47 23.88
N ARG A 264 -1.80 -20.21 22.69
CA ARG A 264 -1.07 -20.38 21.43
C ARG A 264 -1.53 -19.31 20.45
N ALA A 265 -0.73 -19.02 19.44
CA ALA A 265 -1.11 -18.10 18.38
C ALA A 265 -1.34 -18.83 17.06
N GLY A 266 -2.15 -18.24 16.18
CA GLY A 266 -2.36 -18.76 14.83
C GLY A 266 -2.60 -17.66 13.80
N ARG A 267 -2.16 -17.88 12.55
CA ARG A 267 -2.36 -16.94 11.44
C ARG A 267 -2.39 -17.65 10.08
N GLY A 268 -2.90 -16.96 9.06
CA GLY A 268 -2.97 -17.47 7.69
C GLY A 268 -4.20 -18.33 7.42
N ASP A 269 -4.33 -18.75 6.16
CA ASP A 269 -5.38 -19.67 5.68
C ASP A 269 -4.74 -20.70 4.72
N PRO A 270 -4.65 -21.99 5.09
CA PRO A 270 -5.07 -22.58 6.37
C PRO A 270 -4.27 -22.03 7.56
N VAL A 271 -4.86 -22.08 8.76
CA VAL A 271 -4.25 -21.50 9.97
C VAL A 271 -2.99 -22.27 10.36
N TYR A 272 -1.87 -21.57 10.37
CA TYR A 272 -0.62 -22.03 10.96
C TYR A 272 -0.61 -21.69 12.45
N TYR A 273 -0.32 -22.67 13.30
CA TYR A 273 -0.30 -22.50 14.75
C TYR A 273 1.13 -22.53 15.31
N THR A 274 1.38 -21.70 16.31
CA THR A 274 2.57 -21.82 17.16
C THR A 274 2.47 -23.06 18.04
N LEU A 275 3.57 -23.43 18.68
CA LEU A 275 3.53 -24.29 19.86
C LEU A 275 2.76 -23.59 20.99
N TYR A 276 2.18 -24.40 21.87
CA TYR A 276 1.57 -23.91 23.10
C TYR A 276 2.64 -23.30 24.01
N SER A 277 2.23 -22.30 24.78
CA SER A 277 3.06 -21.73 25.84
C SER A 277 3.29 -22.74 26.95
N ASP A 278 4.28 -22.47 27.81
CA ASP A 278 4.25 -23.06 29.14
C ASP A 278 3.00 -22.56 29.91
N PRO A 279 2.46 -23.38 30.82
CA PRO A 279 1.24 -23.02 31.51
C PRO A 279 1.46 -21.98 32.61
N VAL A 280 0.45 -21.14 32.83
CA VAL A 280 0.34 -20.30 34.03
C VAL A 280 -0.74 -20.86 34.95
N GLN A 281 -0.35 -21.19 36.18
CA GLN A 281 -1.28 -21.63 37.22
C GLN A 281 -1.76 -20.41 38.02
N LEU A 282 -3.07 -20.14 38.01
CA LEU A 282 -3.64 -19.14 38.91
C LEU A 282 -3.89 -19.79 40.28
N HIS A 283 -3.25 -19.28 41.33
CA HIS A 283 -3.46 -19.71 42.70
C HIS A 283 -4.48 -18.79 43.37
N VAL A 284 -5.77 -19.06 43.12
CA VAL A 284 -6.85 -18.22 43.64
C VAL A 284 -7.19 -18.61 45.08
N THR A 285 -7.05 -17.66 46.00
CA THR A 285 -7.41 -17.81 47.41
C THR A 285 -8.71 -17.08 47.72
N ASP A 286 -9.51 -17.59 48.65
CA ASP A 286 -10.71 -16.86 49.08
C ASP A 286 -10.34 -15.52 49.73
N LYS A 287 -11.13 -14.48 49.41
CA LYS A 287 -10.98 -13.19 50.10
C LYS A 287 -11.17 -13.37 51.60
N PRO A 288 -10.24 -12.86 52.42
CA PRO A 288 -10.38 -12.94 53.87
C PRO A 288 -11.66 -12.22 54.30
N LYS A 289 -12.45 -12.88 55.17
CA LYS A 289 -13.72 -12.36 55.67
C LYS A 289 -13.54 -11.78 57.06
N ALA A 290 -14.07 -10.58 57.26
CA ALA A 290 -14.19 -9.99 58.58
C ALA A 290 -15.39 -10.58 59.33
N VAL A 291 -15.17 -10.98 60.58
CA VAL A 291 -16.15 -11.56 61.48
C VAL A 291 -16.41 -10.58 62.60
N LEU A 292 -17.67 -10.17 62.74
CA LEU A 292 -18.13 -9.32 63.81
C LEU A 292 -18.62 -10.16 65.00
N SER A 293 -18.08 -9.87 66.18
CA SER A 293 -18.46 -10.46 67.46
C SER A 293 -18.86 -9.38 68.46
N ILE A 294 -19.71 -9.76 69.43
CA ILE A 294 -20.31 -8.85 70.42
C ILE A 294 -20.17 -9.47 71.81
N SER A 295 -19.82 -8.65 72.81
CA SER A 295 -19.72 -9.09 74.21
C SER A 295 -20.11 -7.97 75.20
N PRO A 296 -20.96 -8.26 76.21
CA PRO A 296 -21.71 -9.51 76.43
C PRO A 296 -22.89 -9.66 75.45
N GLN A 297 -23.35 -10.90 75.26
CA GLN A 297 -24.41 -11.25 74.29
C GLN A 297 -25.83 -10.90 74.79
N TRP A 298 -26.01 -10.77 76.10
CA TRP A 298 -27.25 -10.36 76.75
C TRP A 298 -27.10 -8.95 77.30
N LEU A 299 -27.97 -8.05 76.85
CA LEU A 299 -27.88 -6.62 77.13
C LEU A 299 -29.23 -6.09 77.59
N ASN A 300 -29.21 -5.30 78.66
CA ASN A 300 -30.32 -4.46 79.11
C ASN A 300 -30.15 -3.02 78.57
N PRO A 301 -31.24 -2.24 78.50
CA PRO A 301 -31.15 -0.82 78.16
C PRO A 301 -30.21 -0.08 79.14
N GLY A 302 -29.14 0.50 78.60
CA GLY A 302 -28.10 1.20 79.38
C GLY A 302 -26.79 0.43 79.54
N ASP A 303 -26.75 -0.86 79.17
CA ASP A 303 -25.52 -1.66 79.26
C ASP A 303 -24.49 -1.24 78.21
N SER A 304 -23.22 -1.17 78.61
CA SER A 304 -22.10 -0.97 77.69
C SER A 304 -21.80 -2.26 76.93
N VAL A 305 -21.61 -2.15 75.62
CA VAL A 305 -21.27 -3.30 74.76
C VAL A 305 -19.95 -3.06 74.05
N THR A 306 -19.17 -4.14 73.87
CA THR A 306 -17.97 -4.14 73.05
C THR A 306 -18.25 -4.89 71.75
N LEU A 307 -18.01 -4.22 70.62
CA LEU A 307 -17.99 -4.84 69.30
C LEU A 307 -16.55 -5.13 68.90
N ASN A 308 -16.29 -6.34 68.47
CA ASN A 308 -14.96 -6.77 68.05
C ASN A 308 -15.02 -7.33 66.62
N CYS A 309 -14.18 -6.80 65.73
CA CYS A 309 -14.11 -7.20 64.34
C CYS A 309 -12.77 -7.87 64.10
N GLU A 310 -12.79 -9.14 63.72
CA GLU A 310 -11.58 -9.93 63.49
C GLU A 310 -11.58 -10.42 62.05
N VAL A 311 -10.40 -10.43 61.42
CA VAL A 311 -10.17 -11.13 60.16
C VAL A 311 -9.27 -12.31 60.48
N ASP A 312 -9.44 -13.44 59.78
CA ASP A 312 -8.76 -14.70 60.08
C ASP A 312 -7.24 -14.54 60.32
N LYS A 313 -6.69 -15.36 61.22
CA LYS A 313 -5.46 -15.12 62.01
C LYS A 313 -4.16 -15.03 61.21
N THR A 314 -4.20 -15.20 59.90
CA THR A 314 -3.00 -15.28 59.05
C THR A 314 -2.54 -13.93 58.48
N SER A 315 -3.32 -12.86 58.64
CA SER A 315 -2.99 -11.55 58.06
C SER A 315 -2.96 -10.43 59.10
N THR A 316 -1.89 -9.63 59.09
CA THR A 316 -1.66 -8.50 60.00
C THR A 316 -1.79 -7.17 59.25
N GLY A 317 -2.12 -6.08 59.94
CA GLY A 317 -2.21 -4.74 59.33
C GLY A 317 -3.60 -4.30 58.85
N TRP A 318 -4.65 -5.01 59.23
CA TRP A 318 -6.04 -4.63 58.92
C TRP A 318 -6.43 -3.30 59.57
N ARG A 319 -7.15 -2.46 58.81
CA ARG A 319 -7.88 -1.30 59.33
C ARG A 319 -9.37 -1.61 59.28
N PHE A 320 -10.04 -1.45 60.41
CA PHE A 320 -11.46 -1.73 60.54
C PHE A 320 -12.27 -0.45 60.45
N SER A 321 -13.30 -0.46 59.60
CA SER A 321 -14.29 0.61 59.50
C SER A 321 -15.63 0.09 59.98
N TRP A 322 -16.30 0.87 60.82
CA TRP A 322 -17.54 0.50 61.48
C TRP A 322 -18.71 1.26 60.88
N TYR A 323 -19.77 0.53 60.51
CA TYR A 323 -20.97 1.11 59.90
C TYR A 323 -22.19 0.65 60.68
N ARG A 324 -23.10 1.60 60.97
CA ARG A 324 -24.42 1.30 61.52
C ARG A 324 -25.44 1.39 60.39
N THR A 325 -26.28 0.37 60.23
CA THR A 325 -27.46 0.49 59.38
C THR A 325 -28.51 1.30 60.13
N VAL A 326 -29.01 2.37 59.51
CA VAL A 326 -30.17 3.09 60.04
C VAL A 326 -31.40 2.36 59.49
N PRO A 327 -32.24 1.72 60.32
CA PRO A 327 -33.44 1.07 59.82
C PRO A 327 -34.34 2.12 59.15
N TYR A 328 -34.84 1.82 57.96
CA TYR A 328 -35.85 2.63 57.29
C TYR A 328 -37.06 2.78 58.23
N ARG A 329 -37.30 4.00 58.75
CA ARG A 329 -38.53 4.28 59.50
C ARG A 329 -39.66 4.47 58.49
N THR A 330 -40.49 3.45 58.32
CA THR A 330 -41.83 3.65 57.76
C THR A 330 -42.62 4.58 58.68
N GLY A 331 -42.95 5.78 58.19
CA GLY A 331 -43.93 6.67 58.81
C GLY A 331 -43.35 7.89 59.51
N LEU A 332 -43.11 8.95 58.73
CA LEU A 332 -43.45 10.35 59.05
C LEU A 332 -43.52 11.10 57.71
N PRO A 333 -44.57 11.89 57.44
CA PRO A 333 -44.76 12.55 56.14
C PRO A 333 -43.78 13.71 55.98
N SER A 334 -43.57 14.05 54.70
CA SER A 334 -42.78 15.15 54.13
C SER A 334 -42.81 16.46 54.92
#